data_AF-A0A3B9BSP7-F1
#
_entry.id   AF-A0A3B9BSP7-F1
#
_cell.length_a   1.000
_cell.length_b   1.000
_cell.length_c   1.000
_cell.angle_alpha   90.00
_cell.angle_beta   90.00
_cell.angle_gamma   90.00
#
_symmetry.space_group_name_H-M   'P 1'
#
loop_
_entity.id
_entity.type
_entity.pdbx_description
1 polymer ?
#
loop_
_entity_poly.entity_id
_entity_poly.type
_entity_poly.pdbx_seq_one_letter_code
_entity_poly.pdbx_strand_id
1 'polypeptide(L)' 'MTSEQFKDARSALGYSQQSLADEWGMGQNGGRTIRRWESGERPLNPVAAYAIKLMLDNMK' A
#
# COMPACT_ATOMS: atom_id res chain seq x y z
N MET A 1 4.82 10.04 1.98
CA MET A 1 5.74 8.87 2.01
C MET A 1 6.21 8.58 0.60
N THR A 2 7.40 8.02 0.45
CA THR A 2 7.94 7.56 -0.84
C THR A 2 7.38 6.18 -1.22
N SER A 3 7.61 5.75 -2.46
CA SER A 3 7.26 4.40 -2.93
C SER A 3 7.90 3.28 -2.10
N GLU A 4 9.16 3.46 -1.71
CA GLU A 4 9.89 2.52 -0.85
C GLU A 4 9.29 2.47 0.55
N GLN A 5 9.02 3.64 1.17
CA GLN A 5 8.36 3.72 2.47
C GLN A 5 6.98 3.06 2.46
N PHE A 6 6.23 3.16 1.36
CA PHE A 6 4.95 2.48 1.21
C PHE A 6 5.10 0.95 1.18
N LYS A 7 6.11 0.45 0.46
CA LYS A 7 6.44 -0.99 0.40
C LYS A 7 6.84 -1.54 1.77
N ASP A 8 7.65 -0.79 2.50
CA ASP A 8 8.10 -1.15 3.84
C ASP A 8 6.92 -1.15 4.81
N ALA A 9 6.05 -0.14 4.74
CA ALA A 9 4.82 -0.06 5.53
C ALA A 9 3.91 -1.26 5.30
N ARG A 10 3.65 -1.64 4.04
CA ARG A 10 2.85 -2.83 3.71
C ARG A 10 3.48 -4.09 4.31
N SER A 11 4.80 -4.23 4.18
CA SER A 11 5.51 -5.41 4.65
C SER A 11 5.52 -5.50 6.18
N ALA A 12 5.65 -4.38 6.87
CA ALA A 12 5.55 -4.29 8.34
C ALA A 12 4.15 -4.65 8.85
N LEU A 13 3.09 -4.31 8.09
CA LEU A 13 1.71 -4.72 8.36
C LEU A 13 1.44 -6.21 8.04
N GLY A 14 2.41 -6.94 7.48
CA GLY A 14 2.28 -8.36 7.15
C GLY A 14 1.48 -8.66 5.88
N TYR A 15 1.13 -7.65 5.08
CA TYR A 15 0.36 -7.84 3.87
C TYR A 15 1.25 -8.15 2.65
N SER A 16 0.80 -9.07 1.80
CA SER A 16 1.20 -9.13 0.39
C SER A 16 0.57 -7.97 -0.42
N GLN A 17 1.04 -7.73 -1.64
CA GLN A 17 0.43 -6.73 -2.53
C GLN A 17 -1.04 -7.02 -2.81
N GLN A 18 -1.40 -8.30 -3.05
CA GLN A 18 -2.79 -8.65 -3.33
C GLN A 18 -3.65 -8.57 -2.08
N SER A 19 -3.17 -9.06 -0.93
CA SER A 19 -3.95 -9.01 0.32
C SER A 19 -4.19 -7.58 0.82
N LEU A 20 -3.25 -6.63 0.62
CA LEU A 20 -3.51 -5.22 0.93
C LEU A 20 -4.57 -4.63 -0.01
N ALA A 21 -4.54 -5.02 -1.29
CA ALA A 21 -5.57 -4.60 -2.24
C ALA A 21 -6.95 -5.16 -1.91
N ASP A 22 -7.01 -6.41 -1.43
CA ASP A 22 -8.24 -7.04 -0.99
C ASP A 22 -8.80 -6.33 0.25
N GLU A 23 -7.94 -6.02 1.24
CA GLU A 23 -8.28 -5.23 2.43
C GLU A 23 -8.84 -3.84 2.08
N TRP A 24 -8.28 -3.21 1.04
CA TRP A 24 -8.73 -1.89 0.58
C TRP A 24 -9.88 -1.92 -0.43
N GLY A 25 -10.42 -3.10 -0.74
CA GLY A 25 -11.53 -3.24 -1.69
C GLY A 25 -11.21 -2.76 -3.10
N MET A 26 -9.95 -2.86 -3.54
CA MET A 26 -9.48 -2.36 -4.85
C MET A 26 -9.89 -3.26 -6.04
N GLY A 27 -10.53 -4.39 -5.76
CA GLY A 27 -10.97 -5.36 -6.77
C GLY A 27 -9.83 -6.13 -7.44
N GLN A 28 -10.17 -6.85 -8.51
CA GLN A 28 -9.29 -7.84 -9.16
C GLN A 28 -7.91 -7.30 -9.60
N ASN A 29 -7.81 -6.00 -9.92
CA ASN A 29 -6.56 -5.38 -10.39
C ASN A 29 -5.80 -4.61 -9.30
N GLY A 30 -6.27 -4.64 -8.05
CA GLY A 30 -5.71 -3.85 -6.96
C GLY A 30 -4.23 -4.16 -6.67
N GLY A 31 -3.84 -5.44 -6.64
CA GLY A 31 -2.45 -5.84 -6.41
C GLY A 31 -1.49 -5.28 -7.46
N ARG A 32 -1.92 -5.19 -8.73
CA ARG A 32 -1.14 -4.57 -9.81
C ARG A 32 -0.97 -3.06 -9.59
N THR A 33 -2.00 -2.38 -9.09
CA THR A 33 -1.93 -0.95 -8.74
C THR A 33 -0.94 -0.71 -7.60
N ILE A 34 -1.00 -1.52 -6.55
CA ILE A 34 -0.05 -1.46 -5.42
C ILE A 34 1.39 -1.67 -5.91
N ARG A 35 1.64 -2.71 -6.74
CA ARG A 35 2.97 -2.95 -7.32
C ARG A 35 3.51 -1.74 -8.08
N ARG A 36 2.65 -1.05 -8.86
CA ARG A 36 3.04 0.14 -9.64
C ARG A 36 3.43 1.32 -8.76
N TRP A 37 2.74 1.51 -7.64
CA TRP A 37 3.11 2.53 -6.65
C TRP A 37 4.44 2.20 -5.99
N GLU A 38 4.66 0.94 -5.61
CA GLU A 38 5.91 0.49 -4.96
C GLU A 38 7.13 0.56 -5.89
N SER A 39 6.96 0.30 -7.18
CA SER A 39 8.05 0.36 -8.15
C SER A 39 8.33 1.76 -8.69
N GLY A 40 7.51 2.76 -8.33
CA GLY A 40 7.57 4.10 -8.90
C GLY A 40 7.09 4.19 -10.37
N GLU A 41 6.49 3.13 -10.93
CA GLU A 41 5.92 3.14 -12.29
C GLU A 41 4.76 4.17 -12.38
N ARG A 42 4.04 4.35 -11.27
CA ARG A 42 3.03 5.39 -11.11
C ARG A 42 3.27 6.13 -9.79
N PRO A 43 2.99 7.46 -9.75
CA PRO A 43 3.04 8.19 -8.50
C PRO A 43 2.06 7.59 -7.50
N LEU A 44 2.52 7.46 -6.25
CA LEU A 44 1.70 6.97 -5.15
C LEU A 44 0.54 7.93 -4.89
N ASN A 45 -0.67 7.38 -4.76
CA ASN A 45 -1.86 8.15 -4.41
C ASN A 45 -1.71 8.71 -2.97
N PRO A 46 -1.89 10.04 -2.75
CA PRO A 46 -1.86 10.63 -1.41
C PRO A 46 -2.84 9.99 -0.42
N VAL A 47 -4.01 9.54 -0.86
CA VAL A 47 -5.00 8.87 -0.01
C VAL A 47 -4.50 7.49 0.43
N ALA A 48 -3.89 6.73 -0.48
CA ALA A 48 -3.29 5.44 -0.15
C ALA A 48 -2.13 5.61 0.84
N ALA A 49 -1.31 6.64 0.64
CA ALA A 49 -0.23 7.00 1.57
C ALA A 49 -0.77 7.35 2.96
N TYR A 50 -1.86 8.09 3.04
CA TYR A 50 -2.51 8.42 4.31
C TYR A 50 -3.08 7.17 5.00
N ALA A 51 -3.80 6.35 4.26
CA ALA A 51 -4.45 5.14 4.78
C ALA A 51 -3.44 4.16 5.37
N ILE A 52 -2.36 3.83 4.65
CA ILE A 52 -1.36 2.87 5.15
C ILE A 52 -0.60 3.41 6.37
N LYS A 53 -0.40 4.74 6.44
CA LYS A 53 0.19 5.37 7.62
C LYS A 53 -0.72 5.24 8.83
N LEU A 54 -2.02 5.49 8.66
CA LEU A 54 -3.01 5.33 9.73
C LEU A 54 -3.06 3.88 10.24
N MET A 55 -3.00 2.90 9.33
CA MET A 55 -2.94 1.48 9.70
C MET A 55 -1.69 1.15 10.53
N LEU A 56 -0.52 1.67 10.14
CA LEU A 56 0.72 1.50 10.91
C LEU A 56 0.66 2.17 12.29
N ASP A 57 0.11 3.37 12.37
CA ASP A 57 0.00 4.10 13.63
C ASP A 57 -0.92 3.38 14.63
N ASN A 58 -1.95 2.67 14.13
CA ASN A 58 -2.85 1.84 14.95
C ASN A 58 -2.24 0.51 15.44
N MET A 59 -1.03 0.14 15.00
CA MET A 59 -0.32 -1.03 15.54
C MET A 59 0.42 -0.74 16.85
N LYS A 60 0.53 0.53 17.26
CA LYS A 60 1.19 0.97 18.49
C LYS A 60 0.21 1.02 19.65
#